data_AF-A0A7K2F7U4-F1
#
_entry.id   AF-A0A7K2F7U4-F1
#
_cell.length_a   1.000
_cell.length_b   1.000
_cell.length_c   1.000
_cell.angle_alpha   90.00
_cell.angle_beta   90.00
_cell.angle_gamma   90.00
#
_symmetry.space_group_name_H-M   'P 1'
#
loop_
_entity.id
_entity.type
_entity.pdbx_description
1 polymer ?
#
loop_
_entity_poly.entity_id
_entity_poly.type
_entity_poly.pdbx_seq_one_letter_code
_entity_poly.pdbx_strand_id
1 'polypeptide(L)' 'MGRGFRVASQSRCGARTTTGTACRNLAVVGTSRCAKHQGPWSAYGVAQRKEKEAKAKKRKIRKKR' A
#
# COMPACT_ATOMS: atom_id res chain seq x y z
N MET A 1 37.67 -7.12 -0.02
CA MET A 1 36.62 -7.92 -0.70
C MET A 1 35.55 -6.97 -1.21
N GLY A 2 35.55 -6.70 -2.51
CA GLY A 2 34.67 -5.71 -3.14
C GLY A 2 33.20 -6.10 -3.01
N ARG A 3 32.39 -5.18 -2.50
CA ARG A 3 30.92 -5.30 -2.50
C ARG A 3 30.47 -5.28 -3.97
N GLY A 4 30.37 -6.46 -4.57
CA GLY A 4 29.86 -6.63 -5.93
C GLY A 4 28.52 -5.90 -6.05
N PHE A 5 28.45 -4.99 -7.01
CA PHE A 5 27.20 -4.39 -7.45
C PHE A 5 26.30 -5.52 -7.97
N ARG A 6 25.52 -6.13 -7.08
CA ARG A 6 24.39 -6.96 -7.47
C ARG A 6 23.50 -6.05 -8.30
N VAL A 7 23.37 -6.36 -9.59
CA VAL A 7 22.34 -5.78 -10.44
C VAL A 7 21.04 -6.04 -9.69
N ALA A 8 20.48 -5.01 -9.05
CA ALA A 8 19.31 -5.14 -8.21
C ALA A 8 18.12 -5.37 -9.14
N SER A 9 17.95 -6.62 -9.58
CA SER A 9 16.73 -7.04 -10.26
C SER A 9 15.59 -6.71 -9.31
N GLN A 10 14.74 -5.78 -9.75
CA GLN A 10 13.65 -5.28 -8.92
C GLN A 10 12.83 -6.47 -8.43
N SER A 11 12.76 -6.64 -7.11
CA SER A 11 12.07 -7.76 -6.49
C SER A 11 10.59 -7.70 -6.86
N ARG A 12 9.90 -8.83 -7.05
CA ARG A 12 8.44 -8.80 -7.24
C ARG A 12 7.75 -8.46 -5.93
N CYS A 13 6.65 -7.70 -6.00
CA CYS A 13 5.93 -7.23 -4.83
C CYS A 13 5.38 -8.35 -3.93
N GLY A 14 4.89 -9.44 -4.51
CA GLY A 14 4.41 -10.62 -3.77
C GLY A 14 3.18 -10.42 -2.87
N ALA A 15 2.68 -9.19 -2.72
CA ALA A 15 1.55 -8.88 -1.84
C ALA A 15 0.28 -9.60 -2.30
N ARG A 16 -0.51 -10.12 -1.34
CA ARG A 16 -1.83 -10.71 -1.64
C ARG A 16 -2.79 -9.63 -2.11
N THR A 17 -3.30 -9.81 -3.32
CA THR A 17 -4.37 -8.97 -3.87
C THR A 17 -5.71 -9.35 -3.25
N THR A 18 -6.72 -8.49 -3.41
CA THR A 18 -8.11 -8.75 -3.01
C THR A 18 -8.71 -9.98 -3.69
N THR A 19 -8.18 -10.38 -4.84
CA THR A 19 -8.55 -11.60 -5.56
C THR A 19 -7.80 -12.85 -5.05
N GLY A 20 -7.00 -12.74 -3.99
CA GLY A 20 -6.26 -13.85 -3.37
C GLY A 20 -4.95 -14.25 -4.07
N THR A 21 -4.64 -13.65 -5.21
CA THR A 21 -3.41 -13.94 -5.99
C THR A 21 -2.25 -13.06 -5.55
N ALA A 22 -1.01 -13.56 -5.72
CA ALA A 22 0.20 -12.80 -5.42
C ALA A 22 0.46 -11.71 -6.47
N CYS A 23 0.81 -10.51 -6.01
CA CYS A 23 1.10 -9.38 -6.88
C CYS A 23 2.41 -9.63 -7.66
N ARG A 24 2.29 -9.70 -8.99
CA ARG A 24 3.42 -9.92 -9.92
C ARG A 24 4.13 -8.63 -10.34
N ASN A 25 3.66 -7.46 -9.91
CA ASN A 25 4.31 -6.19 -10.22
C ASN A 25 5.70 -6.10 -9.61
N LEU A 26 6.59 -5.37 -10.27
CA LEU A 26 7.89 -5.01 -9.71
C LEU A 26 7.68 -4.15 -8.46
N ALA A 27 8.38 -4.50 -7.40
CA ALA A 27 8.52 -3.66 -6.23
C ALA A 27 9.29 -2.40 -6.61
N VAL A 28 9.00 -1.31 -5.91
CA VAL A 28 9.75 -0.07 -6.11
C VAL A 28 11.20 -0.34 -5.69
N VAL A 29 12.16 0.31 -6.35
CA VAL A 29 13.59 0.16 -6.02
C VAL A 29 13.80 0.50 -4.54
N GLY A 30 14.45 -0.38 -3.79
CA GLY A 30 14.72 -0.20 -2.35
C GLY A 30 13.61 -0.66 -1.39
N THR A 31 12.58 -1.36 -1.88
CA THR A 31 11.44 -1.79 -1.06
C THR A 31 10.88 -3.11 -1.56
N SER A 32 10.25 -3.87 -0.66
CA SER A 32 9.70 -5.19 -1.00
C SER A 32 8.31 -5.11 -1.65
N ARG A 33 7.70 -3.91 -1.76
CA ARG A 33 6.32 -3.73 -2.27
C ARG A 33 6.24 -2.77 -3.46
N CYS A 34 5.32 -3.03 -4.39
CA CYS A 34 5.05 -2.15 -5.53
C CYS A 34 4.22 -0.93 -5.13
N ALA A 35 4.23 0.13 -5.95
CA ALA A 35 3.52 1.40 -5.69
C ALA A 35 2.02 1.22 -5.34
N LYS A 36 1.35 0.19 -5.87
CA LYS A 36 -0.05 -0.11 -5.58
C LYS A 36 -0.27 -0.70 -4.17
N HIS A 37 0.71 -1.46 -3.66
CA HIS A 37 0.66 -2.13 -2.34
C HIS A 37 1.50 -1.43 -1.27
N GLN A 38 2.24 -0.43 -1.69
CA GLN A 38 2.93 0.53 -0.86
C GLN A 38 1.90 1.24 0.06
N GLY A 39 0.67 1.49 -0.42
CA GLY A 39 -0.34 2.19 0.38
C GLY A 39 0.10 3.60 0.77
N PRO A 40 -0.74 4.39 1.45
CA PRO A 40 -0.32 5.69 1.97
C PRO A 40 0.49 5.50 3.26
N TRP A 41 1.80 5.35 3.14
CA TRP A 41 2.77 5.37 4.26
C TRP A 41 2.82 6.72 4.96
N SER A 42 2.43 7.79 4.26
CA SER A 42 2.48 9.12 4.81
C SER A 42 1.40 9.27 5.88
N ALA A 43 1.79 9.75 7.07
CA ALA A 43 0.88 10.03 8.18
C ALA A 43 -0.36 10.84 7.73
N TYR A 44 -0.17 11.72 6.73
CA TYR A 44 -1.22 12.46 6.06
C TYR A 44 -2.28 11.57 5.38
N GLY A 45 -1.86 10.54 4.65
CA GLY A 45 -2.78 9.64 3.96
C GLY A 45 -3.53 8.69 4.91
N VAL A 46 -2.93 8.34 6.05
CA VAL A 46 -3.61 7.63 7.14
C VAL A 46 -4.67 8.53 7.80
N ALA A 47 -4.35 9.80 8.05
CA ALA A 47 -5.28 10.78 8.59
C ALA A 47 -6.49 11.01 7.65
N GLN A 48 -6.24 11.17 6.35
CA GLN A 48 -7.28 11.32 5.33
C GLN A 48 -8.22 10.11 5.24
N ARG A 49 -7.70 8.88 5.40
CA ARG A 49 -8.53 7.66 5.48
C ARG A 49 -9.41 7.65 6.73
N LYS A 50 -8.85 7.94 7.90
CA LYS A 50 -9.60 8.04 9.16
C LYS A 50 -10.71 9.09 9.07
N GLU A 51 -10.42 10.24 8.48
CA GLU A 51 -11.41 11.31 8.30
C GLU A 51 -12.55 10.90 7.37
N LYS A 52 -12.24 10.29 6.22
CA LYS A 52 -13.26 9.77 5.29
C LYS A 52 -14.12 8.69 5.95
N GLU A 53 -13.50 7.79 6.73
CA GLU A 53 -14.22 6.73 7.43
C GLU A 53 -15.11 7.30 8.55
N ALA A 54 -14.62 8.29 9.31
CA ALA A 54 -15.41 9.01 10.30
C ALA A 54 -16.59 9.77 9.67
N LYS A 55 -16.37 10.44 8.53
CA LYS A 55 -17.42 11.14 7.78
C LYS A 55 -18.48 10.17 7.25
N ALA A 56 -18.05 9.03 6.73
CA ALA A 56 -18.96 7.97 6.27
C ALA A 56 -19.79 7.39 7.43
N LYS A 57 -19.18 7.16 8.60
CA LYS A 57 -19.87 6.69 9.81
C LYS A 57 -20.89 7.72 10.30
N LYS A 58 -20.53 9.00 10.38
CA LYS A 58 -21.45 10.09 10.73
C LYS A 58 -22.62 10.21 9.76
N ARG A 59 -22.38 10.06 8.45
CA ARG A 59 -23.44 10.08 7.43
C ARG A 59 -24.42 8.90 7.57
N LYS A 60 -23.91 7.70 7.90
CA LYS A 60 -24.77 6.54 8.17
C LYS A 60 -25.64 6.75 9.41
N ILE A 61 -25.05 7.29 10.49
CA ILE A 61 -25.80 7.61 11.73
C ILE A 61 -26.89 8.65 11.45
N ARG A 62 -26.57 9.74 10.72
CA ARG A 62 -27.55 10.77 10.36
C ARG A 62 -28.68 10.25 9.48
N LYS A 63 -28.42 9.28 8.60
CA LYS A 63 -29.46 8.63 7.76
C LYS A 63 -30.34 7.65 8.53
N LYS A 64 -29.90 7.20 9.70
CA LYS A 64 -30.60 6.21 10.53
C LYS A 64 -31.45 6.86 11.63
N ARG A 65 -31.36 8.18 11.77
CA ARG A 65 -32.19 9.04 12.61
C ARG A 65 -33.21 9.73 11.73
#